data_AF-S8E7G2-F1
#
_entry.id   AF-S8E7G2-F1
#
_cell.length_a   1.000
_cell.length_b   1.000
_cell.length_c   1.000
_cell.angle_alpha   90.00
_cell.angle_beta   90.00
_cell.angle_gamma   90.00
#
_symmetry.space_group_name_H-M   'P 1'
#
loop_
_entity.id
_entity.type
_entity.pdbx_description
1 polymer ?
#
loop_
_entity_poly.entity_id
_entity_poly.type
_entity_poly.pdbx_seq_one_letter_code
_entity_poly.pdbx_strand_id
1 'polypeptide(L)'
;MTWVLGWPFYDDDAIKIAKKLNLVKDPNAEEVKYIDAARSWIIEQANILQGFSCWVGTMPELVISAYVEFGDKPTPPTDAELDRDYLMSKKKYRRLKSLMPLRDFAWYQHVDPSCTYYKTTEWVYDDDEEEGEEVDEGNDDSKCEGGTETEEEVIDDDGASDWQDEDDEDSDAETVRAGARKRSSS
;
A
#
# COMPACT_ATOMS: atom_id res chain seq x y z
N MET A 1 5.50 -2.22 15.09
CA MET A 1 5.66 -1.41 13.87
C MET A 1 4.60 -1.77 12.84
N THR A 2 3.65 -0.87 12.59
CA THR A 2 2.54 -1.10 11.64
C THR A 2 3.00 -0.95 10.19
N TRP A 3 2.63 -1.91 9.35
CA TRP A 3 2.89 -1.90 7.91
C TRP A 3 1.59 -1.74 7.13
N VAL A 4 1.62 -0.90 6.09
CA VAL A 4 0.46 -0.56 5.26
C VAL A 4 0.78 -0.91 3.81
N LEU A 5 0.03 -1.85 3.24
CA LEU A 5 0.09 -2.16 1.82
C LEU A 5 -0.91 -1.25 1.10
N GLY A 6 -0.47 -0.42 0.16
CA GLY A 6 -1.38 0.55 -0.45
C GLY A 6 -0.76 1.45 -1.50
N TRP A 7 -1.49 2.51 -1.84
CA TRP A 7 -1.07 3.53 -2.81
C TRP A 7 -0.84 4.87 -2.10
N PRO A 8 0.35 5.48 -2.25
CA PRO A 8 0.57 6.85 -1.83
C PRO A 8 -0.36 7.81 -2.56
N PHE A 9 -0.90 8.78 -1.84
CA PHE A 9 -1.66 9.89 -2.37
C PHE A 9 -0.87 11.18 -2.21
N TYR A 10 -0.05 11.45 -3.23
CA TYR A 10 0.87 12.58 -3.26
C TYR A 10 0.14 13.93 -3.30
N ASP A 11 0.73 14.90 -2.61
CA ASP A 11 0.19 16.26 -2.48
C ASP A 11 -0.03 16.96 -3.83
N ASP A 12 0.87 16.76 -4.80
CA ASP A 12 0.72 17.30 -6.16
C ASP A 12 -0.58 16.85 -6.85
N ASP A 13 -0.92 15.56 -6.68
CA ASP A 13 -2.16 15.01 -7.25
C ASP A 13 -3.37 15.52 -6.47
N ALA A 14 -3.25 15.63 -5.14
CA ALA A 14 -4.28 16.19 -4.29
C ALA A 14 -4.64 17.63 -4.68
N ILE A 15 -3.64 18.50 -4.89
CA ILE A 15 -3.84 19.88 -5.32
C ILE A 15 -4.53 19.93 -6.68
N LYS A 16 -4.09 19.12 -7.66
CA LYS A 16 -4.70 19.05 -9.00
C LYS A 16 -6.15 18.62 -8.93
N ILE A 17 -6.46 17.59 -8.15
CA ILE A 17 -7.82 17.06 -7.96
C ILE A 17 -8.71 18.11 -7.28
N ALA A 18 -8.25 18.73 -6.19
CA ALA A 18 -9.01 19.75 -5.47
C ALA A 18 -9.34 20.96 -6.33
N LYS A 19 -8.39 21.44 -7.14
CA LYS A 19 -8.61 22.55 -8.08
C LYS A 19 -9.58 22.15 -9.20
N LYS A 20 -9.41 20.96 -9.79
CA LYS A 20 -10.29 20.46 -10.87
C LYS A 20 -11.74 20.34 -10.42
N LEU A 21 -11.96 19.92 -9.18
CA LEU A 21 -13.28 19.72 -8.59
C LEU A 21 -13.81 20.95 -7.84
N ASN A 22 -13.04 22.05 -7.80
CA ASN A 22 -13.37 23.28 -7.08
C ASN A 22 -13.74 23.04 -5.60
N LEU A 23 -12.97 22.17 -4.91
CA LEU A 23 -13.24 21.78 -3.52
C LEU A 23 -12.97 22.91 -2.53
N VAL A 24 -12.06 23.83 -2.86
CA VAL A 24 -11.73 25.01 -2.05
C VAL A 24 -12.16 26.27 -2.79
N LYS A 25 -13.07 27.05 -2.19
CA LYS A 25 -13.64 28.26 -2.80
C LYS A 25 -12.77 29.50 -2.66
N ASP A 26 -11.87 29.51 -1.67
CA ASP A 26 -10.97 30.63 -1.41
C ASP A 26 -9.86 30.64 -2.48
N PRO A 27 -9.76 31.68 -3.32
CA PRO A 27 -8.75 31.76 -4.37
C PRO A 27 -7.33 31.99 -3.82
N ASN A 28 -7.20 32.40 -2.55
CA ASN A 28 -5.92 32.64 -1.88
C ASN A 28 -5.59 31.55 -0.86
N ALA A 29 -6.24 30.39 -0.96
CA ALA A 29 -5.97 29.28 -0.07
C ALA A 29 -4.53 28.77 -0.23
N GLU A 30 -3.90 28.46 0.90
CA GLU A 30 -2.62 27.74 0.93
C GLU A 30 -2.79 26.30 0.42
N GLU A 31 -1.71 25.70 -0.08
CA GLU A 31 -1.72 24.37 -0.68
C GLU A 31 -2.24 23.29 0.26
N VAL A 32 -1.93 23.37 1.56
CA VAL A 32 -2.42 22.45 2.60
C VAL A 32 -3.95 22.35 2.59
N LYS A 33 -4.67 23.46 2.37
CA LYS A 33 -6.14 23.43 2.31
C LYS A 33 -6.65 22.63 1.11
N TYR A 34 -5.96 22.70 -0.03
CA TYR A 34 -6.31 21.90 -1.21
C TYR A 34 -6.01 20.42 -0.99
N ILE A 35 -4.87 20.12 -0.38
CA ILE A 35 -4.45 18.76 -0.04
C ILE A 35 -5.49 18.11 0.88
N ASP A 36 -5.82 18.75 2.00
CA ASP A 36 -6.79 18.23 2.98
C ASP A 36 -8.19 18.05 2.38
N ALA A 37 -8.63 18.99 1.54
CA ALA A 37 -9.91 18.90 0.86
C ALA A 37 -9.97 17.71 -0.11
N ALA A 38 -8.92 17.49 -0.91
CA ALA A 38 -8.87 16.34 -1.81
C ALA A 38 -8.77 15.01 -1.05
N ARG A 39 -7.96 14.93 0.01
CA ARG A 39 -7.84 13.74 0.87
C ARG A 39 -9.20 13.35 1.44
N SER A 40 -9.91 14.31 2.03
CA SER A 40 -11.24 14.10 2.60
C SER A 40 -12.24 13.64 1.54
N TRP A 41 -12.26 14.31 0.39
CA TRP A 41 -13.18 13.99 -0.69
C TRP A 41 -12.93 12.58 -1.26
N ILE A 42 -11.68 12.18 -1.50
CA ILE A 42 -11.37 10.84 -2.03
C ILE A 42 -11.77 9.75 -1.04
N ILE A 43 -11.45 9.91 0.25
CA ILE A 43 -11.79 8.92 1.29
C ILE A 43 -13.31 8.70 1.33
N GLU A 44 -14.08 9.78 1.30
CA GLU A 44 -15.54 9.73 1.26
C GLU A 44 -16.07 9.07 -0.03
N GLN A 45 -15.60 9.50 -1.20
CA GLN A 45 -16.11 9.00 -2.50
C GLN A 45 -15.70 7.55 -2.77
N ALA A 46 -14.49 7.16 -2.39
CA ALA A 46 -14.01 5.80 -2.54
C ALA A 46 -14.69 4.85 -1.53
N ASN A 47 -15.34 5.41 -0.50
CA ASN A 47 -15.87 4.66 0.65
C ASN A 47 -14.78 3.78 1.26
N ILE A 48 -13.59 4.36 1.41
CA ILE A 48 -12.42 3.73 2.02
C ILE A 48 -12.33 4.23 3.45
N LEU A 49 -12.20 3.29 4.38
CA LEU A 49 -12.19 3.59 5.81
C LEU A 49 -10.79 3.87 6.36
N GLN A 50 -9.74 3.57 5.60
CA GLN A 50 -8.40 3.46 6.13
C GLN A 50 -7.39 4.15 5.20
N GLY A 51 -6.82 5.23 5.71
CA GLY A 51 -5.68 5.95 5.14
C GLY A 51 -4.72 6.29 6.27
N PHE A 52 -3.43 6.12 6.03
CA PHE A 52 -2.40 6.19 7.05
C PHE A 52 -1.27 7.11 6.61
N SER A 53 -0.74 7.92 7.53
CA SER A 53 0.50 8.67 7.29
C SER A 53 1.67 7.69 7.31
N CYS A 54 2.34 7.47 6.19
CA CYS A 54 3.40 6.48 6.07
C CYS A 54 4.67 7.10 5.48
N TRP A 55 5.82 6.54 5.83
CA TRP A 55 7.09 6.92 5.21
C TRP A 55 7.13 6.44 3.75
N VAL A 56 7.13 7.39 2.83
CA VAL A 56 7.34 7.17 1.38
C VAL A 56 8.65 7.83 1.01
N GLY A 57 9.69 7.02 0.82
CA GLY A 57 11.06 7.53 0.74
C GLY A 57 11.45 8.23 2.04
N THR A 58 11.72 9.54 2.00
CA THR A 58 12.16 10.33 3.15
C THR A 58 11.07 11.21 3.75
N MET A 59 9.86 11.21 3.18
CA MET A 59 8.77 12.11 3.58
C MET A 59 7.53 11.31 4.00
N PRO A 60 6.76 11.79 4.99
CA PRO A 60 5.48 11.20 5.32
C PRO A 60 4.43 11.57 4.27
N GLU A 61 3.76 10.58 3.70
CA GLU A 61 2.68 10.74 2.74
C GLU A 61 1.44 9.97 3.20
N LEU A 62 0.25 10.41 2.77
CA LEU A 62 -0.96 9.64 3.01
C LEU A 62 -0.98 8.41 2.10
N VAL A 63 -1.00 7.20 2.66
CA VAL A 63 -1.19 5.96 1.92
C VAL A 63 -2.61 5.45 2.11
N ILE A 64 -3.32 5.26 1.00
CA ILE A 64 -4.65 4.64 0.99
C ILE A 64 -4.48 3.12 1.04
N SER A 65 -4.88 2.50 2.14
CA SER A 65 -4.53 1.10 2.43
C SER A 65 -5.40 0.13 1.63
N ALA A 66 -4.76 -0.81 0.94
CA ALA A 66 -5.37 -2.06 0.50
C ALA A 66 -5.43 -3.10 1.62
N TYR A 67 -4.43 -3.11 2.50
CA TYR A 67 -4.31 -3.97 3.67
C TYR A 67 -3.44 -3.31 4.74
N VAL A 68 -3.66 -3.69 6.01
CA VAL A 68 -2.90 -3.19 7.16
C VAL A 68 -2.49 -4.36 8.01
N GLU A 69 -1.19 -4.49 8.25
CA GLU A 69 -0.63 -5.41 9.22
C GLU A 69 -0.35 -4.66 10.53
N PHE A 70 -1.08 -5.02 11.57
CA PHE A 70 -0.80 -4.55 12.93
C PHE A 70 0.11 -5.56 13.63
N GLY A 71 1.32 -5.15 13.99
CA GLY A 71 2.24 -6.02 14.72
C GLY A 71 3.57 -5.33 14.99
N ASP A 72 4.49 -6.07 15.61
CA ASP A 72 5.85 -5.60 15.97
C ASP A 72 6.95 -6.16 15.08
N LYS A 73 6.60 -6.63 13.89
CA LYS A 73 7.58 -7.14 12.91
C LYS A 73 8.41 -5.98 12.32
N PRO A 74 9.74 -6.12 12.24
CA PRO A 74 10.63 -5.11 11.66
C PRO A 74 10.55 -5.05 10.14
N THR A 75 9.93 -6.04 9.50
CA THR A 75 9.77 -6.13 8.04
C THR A 75 8.29 -6.29 7.68
N PRO A 76 7.87 -5.82 6.49
CA PRO A 76 6.51 -6.04 6.03
C PRO A 76 6.24 -7.53 5.79
N PRO A 77 4.97 -7.96 5.84
CA PRO A 77 4.58 -9.30 5.45
C PRO A 77 4.96 -9.64 4.00
N THR A 78 5.20 -10.91 3.76
CA THR A 78 5.35 -11.47 2.41
C THR A 78 3.99 -11.76 1.77
N ASP A 79 3.95 -11.91 0.45
CA ASP A 79 2.71 -12.20 -0.28
C ASP A 79 2.04 -13.52 0.14
N ALA A 80 2.81 -14.47 0.69
CA ALA A 80 2.29 -15.72 1.22
C ALA A 80 1.60 -15.56 2.58
N GLU A 81 1.96 -14.53 3.35
CA GLU A 81 1.35 -14.22 4.66
C GLU A 81 0.10 -13.34 4.51
N LEU A 82 -0.15 -12.79 3.32
CA LEU A 82 -1.31 -11.93 3.06
C LEU A 82 -2.61 -12.72 3.03
N ASP A 83 -3.50 -12.41 3.96
CA ASP A 83 -4.88 -12.88 3.89
C ASP A 83 -5.65 -12.09 2.81
N ARG A 84 -5.91 -12.77 1.69
CA ARG A 84 -6.56 -12.17 0.53
C ARG A 84 -8.00 -11.75 0.80
N ASP A 85 -8.66 -12.31 1.80
CA ASP A 85 -10.03 -11.94 2.15
C ASP A 85 -10.11 -10.56 2.82
N TYR A 86 -9.00 -10.10 3.41
CA TYR A 86 -8.90 -8.77 4.03
C TYR A 86 -8.39 -7.70 3.06
N LEU A 87 -7.96 -8.06 1.85
CA LEU A 87 -7.60 -7.09 0.83
C LEU A 87 -8.80 -6.23 0.43
N MET A 88 -8.52 -5.01 0.02
CA MET A 88 -9.51 -4.11 -0.56
C MET A 88 -10.29 -4.80 -1.69
N SER A 89 -11.62 -4.80 -1.56
CA SER A 89 -12.49 -5.42 -2.57
C SER A 89 -12.34 -4.76 -3.95
N LYS A 90 -12.52 -5.53 -5.02
CA LYS A 90 -12.46 -5.04 -6.42
C LYS A 90 -13.34 -3.81 -6.65
N LYS A 91 -14.51 -3.74 -6.00
CA LYS A 91 -15.44 -2.60 -6.08
C LYS A 91 -14.82 -1.32 -5.51
N LYS A 92 -14.14 -1.39 -4.36
CA LYS A 92 -13.44 -0.25 -3.76
C LYS A 92 -12.24 0.16 -4.61
N TYR A 93 -11.47 -0.82 -5.08
CA TYR A 93 -10.34 -0.56 -5.98
C TYR A 93 -10.76 0.20 -7.26
N ARG A 94 -11.80 -0.25 -7.96
CA ARG A 94 -12.31 0.43 -9.17
C ARG A 94 -12.74 1.87 -8.90
N ARG A 95 -13.40 2.11 -7.75
CA ARG A 95 -13.78 3.46 -7.33
C ARG A 95 -12.53 4.31 -7.10
N LEU A 96 -11.56 3.80 -6.34
CA LEU A 96 -10.33 4.52 -6.05
C LEU A 96 -9.57 4.87 -7.34
N LYS A 97 -9.46 3.91 -8.28
CA LYS A 97 -8.85 4.10 -9.60
C LYS A 97 -9.51 5.21 -10.42
N SER A 98 -10.82 5.44 -10.26
CA SER A 98 -11.52 6.54 -10.94
C SER A 98 -11.30 7.91 -10.29
N LEU A 99 -10.83 7.95 -9.05
CA LEU A 99 -10.72 9.17 -8.24
C LEU A 99 -9.29 9.73 -8.20
N MET A 100 -8.28 8.87 -8.27
CA MET A 100 -6.88 9.26 -8.23
C MET A 100 -5.96 8.33 -9.04
N PRO A 101 -4.77 8.82 -9.43
CA PRO A 101 -3.73 7.97 -9.99
C PRO A 101 -3.29 6.91 -8.98
N LEU A 102 -3.26 5.65 -9.40
CA LEU A 102 -2.72 4.54 -8.60
C LEU A 102 -1.32 4.22 -9.11
N ARG A 103 -0.31 4.64 -8.34
CA ARG A 103 1.10 4.40 -8.60
C ARG A 103 1.78 3.92 -7.32
N ASP A 104 2.94 3.29 -7.47
CA ASP A 104 3.81 2.88 -6.36
C ASP A 104 3.06 2.00 -5.34
N PHE A 105 2.38 0.96 -5.82
CA PHE A 105 1.74 -0.01 -4.92
C PHE A 105 2.80 -0.83 -4.20
N ALA A 106 2.93 -0.65 -2.89
CA ALA A 106 3.94 -1.31 -2.09
C ALA A 106 3.60 -1.30 -0.60
N TRP A 107 4.46 -1.92 0.20
CA TRP A 107 4.45 -1.82 1.64
C TRP A 107 5.11 -0.54 2.11
N TYR A 108 4.43 0.16 3.01
CA TYR A 108 4.88 1.39 3.62
C TYR A 108 4.81 1.28 5.13
N GLN A 109 5.83 1.84 5.79
CA GLN A 109 5.86 1.88 7.24
C GLN A 109 5.00 3.03 7.74
N HIS A 110 4.03 2.75 8.62
CA HIS A 110 3.24 3.80 9.25
C HIS A 110 4.12 4.71 10.10
N VAL A 111 3.93 6.02 9.97
CA VAL A 111 4.53 7.03 10.83
C VAL A 111 3.78 7.00 12.15
N ASP A 112 4.23 6.13 13.06
CA ASP A 112 3.69 6.07 14.41
C ASP A 112 4.49 7.00 15.33
N PRO A 113 3.95 8.18 15.71
CA PRO A 113 4.64 9.09 16.63
C PRO A 113 4.74 8.54 18.06
N SER A 114 4.02 7.47 18.39
CA SER A 114 4.11 6.78 19.68
C SER A 114 5.16 5.65 19.69
N CYS A 115 5.61 5.22 18.51
CA CYS A 115 6.65 4.22 18.38
C CYS A 115 8.01 4.90 18.58
N THR A 116 8.51 4.90 19.82
CA THR A 116 9.93 5.14 20.07
C THR A 116 10.72 4.15 19.22
N TYR A 117 11.48 4.65 18.23
CA TYR A 117 12.47 3.85 17.51
C TYR A 117 13.25 3.03 18.54
N TYR A 118 13.07 1.71 18.52
CA TYR A 118 13.94 0.83 19.27
C TYR A 118 15.35 1.08 18.72
N LYS A 119 16.18 1.78 19.50
CA LYS A 119 17.62 1.66 19.36
C LYS A 119 17.88 0.15 19.38
N THR A 120 18.50 -0.32 18.32
CA THR A 120 18.93 -1.71 18.10
C THR A 120 19.14 -2.40 19.44
N THR A 121 18.24 -3.30 19.82
CA THR A 121 18.50 -4.18 20.96
C THR A 121 19.61 -5.12 20.51
N GLU A 122 20.85 -4.80 20.89
CA GLU A 122 21.93 -5.79 20.88
C GLU A 122 21.48 -6.93 21.79
N TRP A 123 21.31 -8.11 21.21
CA TRP A 123 21.18 -9.34 21.98
C TRP A 123 22.54 -9.59 22.63
N VAL A 124 22.69 -9.19 23.88
CA VAL A 124 23.79 -9.66 24.73
C VAL A 124 23.40 -11.08 25.12
N TYR A 125 24.07 -12.05 24.52
CA TYR A 125 24.07 -13.41 25.05
C TYR A 125 24.86 -13.33 26.36
N ASP A 126 24.17 -13.44 27.50
CA ASP A 126 24.84 -13.72 28.76
C ASP A 126 25.46 -15.12 28.62
N ASP A 127 26.78 -15.14 28.38
CA ASP A 127 27.62 -16.33 28.46
C ASP A 127 27.75 -16.67 29.95
N ASP A 128 26.68 -17.24 30.52
CA ASP A 128 26.73 -17.85 31.84
C ASP A 128 27.65 -19.08 31.74
N GLU A 129 28.94 -18.85 32.03
CA GLU A 129 29.91 -19.86 32.42
C GLU A 129 29.34 -20.68 33.59
N GLU A 130 28.72 -21.82 33.30
CA GLU A 130 28.53 -22.88 34.29
C GLU A 130 29.54 -24.00 34.01
N GLU A 131 30.68 -23.91 34.69
CA GLU A 131 31.66 -24.97 34.84
C GLU A 131 31.04 -26.22 35.48
N GLY A 132 31.24 -27.38 34.85
CA GLY A 132 31.47 -28.66 35.54
C GLY A 132 30.31 -29.66 35.55
N GLU A 133 30.40 -30.73 34.76
CA GLU A 133 31.03 -31.99 35.20
C GLU A 133 31.02 -33.04 34.07
N GLU A 134 32.13 -33.78 34.02
CA GLU A 134 32.54 -34.81 33.06
C GLU A 134 31.58 -36.02 32.99
N VAL A 135 31.24 -36.48 31.78
CA VAL A 135 30.93 -37.92 31.54
C VAL A 135 31.50 -38.38 30.18
N ASP A 136 32.75 -38.82 30.27
CA ASP A 136 33.43 -39.98 29.69
C ASP A 136 32.80 -40.86 28.56
N GLU A 137 33.68 -41.12 27.58
CA GLU A 137 33.81 -42.14 26.52
C GLU A 137 32.67 -42.55 25.56
N GLY A 138 32.96 -42.44 24.26
CA GLY A 138 32.19 -43.11 23.21
C GLY A 138 32.62 -42.83 21.77
N ASN A 139 33.86 -43.19 21.43
CA ASN A 139 34.48 -43.22 20.10
C ASN A 139 33.57 -43.73 18.96
N ASP A 140 33.41 -42.99 17.85
CA ASP A 140 33.56 -43.58 16.50
C ASP A 140 33.78 -42.54 15.39
N ASP A 141 34.78 -42.83 14.58
CA ASP A 141 35.27 -42.07 13.44
C ASP A 141 34.38 -42.25 12.21
N SER A 142 33.95 -41.16 11.57
CA SER A 142 33.79 -41.19 10.10
C SER A 142 34.04 -39.84 9.46
N LYS A 143 35.22 -39.74 8.84
CA LYS A 143 35.53 -38.81 7.76
C LYS A 143 34.70 -39.14 6.53
N CYS A 144 34.08 -38.14 5.92
CA CYS A 144 33.92 -38.06 4.47
C CYS A 144 34.07 -36.60 4.02
N GLU A 145 35.10 -36.37 3.23
CA GLU A 145 35.34 -35.17 2.44
C GLU A 145 34.55 -35.20 1.11
N GLY A 146 34.35 -34.03 0.51
CA GLY A 146 33.89 -33.82 -0.88
C GLY A 146 33.01 -32.57 -0.93
N GLY A 147 33.46 -31.40 -1.42
CA GLY A 147 33.66 -31.07 -2.85
C GLY A 147 32.29 -30.91 -3.55
N THR A 148 31.95 -29.92 -4.36
CA THR A 148 32.64 -28.82 -5.06
C THR A 148 31.54 -28.17 -5.94
N GLU A 149 31.61 -26.83 -6.20
CA GLU A 149 31.10 -26.07 -7.39
C GLU A 149 29.56 -25.96 -7.60
N THR A 150 28.98 -24.76 -7.46
CA THR A 150 28.56 -23.81 -8.53
C THR A 150 27.61 -24.35 -9.58
N GLU A 151 26.34 -23.93 -9.53
CA GLU A 151 25.63 -23.53 -10.75
C GLU A 151 24.64 -22.40 -10.42
N GLU A 152 24.81 -21.29 -11.12
CA GLU A 152 23.83 -20.22 -11.28
C GLU A 152 22.68 -20.76 -12.13
N GLU A 153 21.44 -20.63 -11.68
CA GLU A 153 20.29 -20.59 -12.60
C GLU A 153 19.64 -19.21 -12.52
N VAL A 154 19.94 -18.42 -13.55
CA VAL A 154 19.15 -17.29 -14.01
C VAL A 154 17.83 -17.85 -14.52
N ILE A 155 16.72 -17.52 -13.85
CA ILE A 155 15.38 -17.65 -14.42
C ILE A 155 14.81 -16.24 -14.49
N ASP A 156 15.03 -15.60 -15.64
CA ASP A 156 14.13 -14.58 -16.16
C ASP A 156 12.81 -15.29 -16.51
N ASP A 157 11.71 -14.92 -15.86
CA ASP A 157 10.38 -15.18 -16.41
C ASP A 157 9.46 -13.97 -16.19
N ASP A 158 9.18 -13.32 -17.33
CA ASP A 158 8.34 -12.17 -17.57
C ASP A 158 6.86 -12.52 -17.29
N GLY A 159 6.49 -12.51 -16.01
CA GLY A 159 5.11 -12.70 -15.55
C GLY A 159 4.20 -11.50 -15.84
N ALA A 160 4.04 -11.15 -17.11
CA ALA A 160 3.00 -10.25 -17.60
C ALA A 160 1.62 -10.77 -17.13
N SER A 161 1.05 -10.13 -16.10
CA SER A 161 -0.32 -10.40 -15.67
C SER A 161 -1.29 -9.84 -16.71
N ASP A 162 -1.66 -10.69 -17.64
CA ASP A 162 -2.75 -10.58 -18.61
C ASP A 162 -4.08 -10.37 -17.87
N TRP A 163 -4.46 -9.11 -17.65
CA TRP A 163 -5.82 -8.76 -17.29
C TRP A 163 -6.56 -8.50 -18.60
N GLN A 164 -7.08 -9.58 -19.19
CA GLN A 164 -7.98 -9.51 -20.34
C GLN A 164 -9.14 -8.56 -20.02
N ASP A 165 -9.22 -7.50 -20.83
CA ASP A 165 -10.41 -6.69 -21.03
C ASP A 165 -11.45 -7.60 -21.71
N GLU A 166 -12.42 -8.07 -20.94
CA GLU A 166 -13.70 -8.51 -21.52
C GLU A 166 -14.56 -7.26 -21.69
N ASP A 167 -14.59 -6.78 -22.93
CA ASP A 167 -15.62 -5.94 -23.49
C ASP A 167 -16.98 -6.62 -23.26
N ASP A 168 -17.86 -6.00 -22.48
CA ASP A 168 -19.30 -6.21 -22.60
C ASP A 168 -19.93 -4.88 -23.00
N GLU A 169 -20.20 -4.79 -24.30
CA GLU A 169 -21.12 -3.87 -24.95
C GLU A 169 -22.49 -3.93 -24.25
N ASP A 170 -22.98 -2.79 -23.78
CA ASP A 170 -24.40 -2.51 -23.93
C ASP A 170 -24.60 -1.01 -24.20
N SER A 171 -24.53 -0.73 -25.50
CA SER A 171 -24.92 0.52 -26.12
C SER A 171 -26.42 0.49 -26.35
N ASP A 172 -27.16 1.37 -25.68
CA ASP A 172 -28.41 1.88 -26.26
C ASP A 172 -28.42 3.41 -26.19
N ALA A 173 -28.07 3.99 -27.34
CA ALA A 173 -28.14 5.39 -27.66
C ALA A 173 -29.31 5.60 -28.62
N GLU A 174 -30.18 6.57 -28.33
CA GLU A 174 -30.97 7.35 -29.32
C GLU A 174 -31.62 8.53 -28.55
N THR A 175 -30.99 9.71 -28.54
CA THR A 175 -31.07 10.82 -29.51
C THR A 175 -32.21 11.84 -29.29
N VAL A 176 -31.73 13.00 -28.83
CA VAL A 176 -32.22 14.39 -28.80
C VAL A 176 -33.35 14.78 -29.78
N ARG A 177 -34.32 15.58 -29.30
CA ARG A 177 -34.80 16.73 -30.09
C ARG A 177 -35.20 17.95 -29.25
N ALA A 178 -34.57 19.07 -29.60
CA ALA A 178 -34.83 20.41 -29.08
C ALA A 178 -36.19 20.96 -29.52
N GLY A 179 -36.75 21.93 -28.78
CA GLY A 179 -37.77 22.82 -29.35
C GLY A 179 -38.64 23.64 -28.39
N ALA A 180 -38.25 24.90 -28.23
CA ALA A 180 -39.10 26.09 -28.10
C ALA A 180 -39.99 26.31 -26.85
N ARG A 181 -39.61 27.37 -26.11
CA ARG A 181 -40.50 28.24 -25.34
C ARG A 181 -41.71 28.71 -26.18
N LYS A 182 -42.90 28.77 -25.57
CA LYS A 182 -43.82 29.91 -25.75
C LYS A 182 -44.72 30.12 -24.53
N ARG A 183 -44.82 31.39 -24.13
CA ARG A 183 -45.77 31.97 -23.18
C ARG A 183 -47.19 31.90 -23.76
N SER A 184 -48.19 31.71 -22.91
CA SER A 184 -49.39 32.56 -22.89
C SER A 184 -50.25 32.28 -21.66
N SER A 185 -50.65 33.38 -21.04
CA SER A 185 -51.68 33.57 -20.02
C SER A 185 -53.06 33.06 -20.44
N SER A 186 -53.81 32.53 -19.46
CA SER A 186 -55.13 33.02 -19.01
C SER A 186 -55.49 32.33 -17.69
#